data_AF-A0A7Z7JGY7-F1
#
_entry.id   AF-A0A7Z7JGY7-F1
#
_cell.length_a   1.000
_cell.length_b   1.000
_cell.length_c   1.000
_cell.angle_alpha   90.00
_cell.angle_beta   90.00
_cell.angle_gamma   90.00
#
_symmetry.space_group_name_H-M   'P 1'
#
loop_
_entity.id
_entity.type
_entity.pdbx_description
1 polymer ?
#
loop_
_entity_poly.entity_id
_entity_poly.type
_entity_poly.pdbx_seq_one_letter_code
_entity_poly.pdbx_strand_id
1 'polypeptide(L)'
;MVMDGAARFCRSAQAEPLAWHIPVEAIVKEEEAEHLRESLLPYVKRLWDEYLDPNAPSAIAHDVYVKLFERSRPRIGADFILFDEAQDADGLMLSVLRAQQAQVIYVGDPYQQIYEWRGAVNAMDHIRAPECALTESFRFGPAIAQLASRVLRLMDEDTPVRGQDHVESRILHDSTSGHDRFDAILCRKNATVLTHLAEGIGRGDRVAVRANVDELRAFADGAEQLMRGQRIGYPATLALFETWEEVQEYAESFAGRDLKPLVQLIDNEGVDYLRLILTRVSPEDEADYIVSTVHRAKGLEWDRVQLAGDFKFRNGDDGKLTMAPEEMRLLYVAMTRAKRLLDVSEIRRDLYTMFREAGV
;
A
#
# COMPACT_ATOMS: atom_id res chain seq x y z
N MET A 1 -11.18 14.07 -8.30
CA MET A 1 -12.27 13.40 -9.04
C MET A 1 -12.06 13.37 -10.55
N VAL A 2 -12.01 14.50 -11.28
CA VAL A 2 -11.83 14.48 -12.75
C VAL A 2 -10.47 13.87 -13.15
N MET A 3 -9.39 14.31 -12.50
CA MET A 3 -8.05 13.74 -12.70
C MET A 3 -8.01 12.24 -12.37
N ASP A 4 -8.60 11.84 -11.24
CA ASP A 4 -8.67 10.43 -10.82
C ASP A 4 -9.52 9.59 -11.78
N GLY A 5 -10.60 10.16 -12.31
CA GLY A 5 -11.44 9.55 -13.33
C GLY A 5 -10.68 9.31 -14.63
N ALA A 6 -9.87 10.29 -15.06
CA ALA A 6 -8.98 10.12 -16.20
C ALA A 6 -7.89 9.06 -15.94
N ALA A 7 -7.30 9.05 -14.75
CA ALA A 7 -6.31 8.04 -14.36
C ALA A 7 -6.90 6.62 -14.33
N ARG A 8 -8.09 6.44 -13.75
CA ARG A 8 -8.81 5.14 -13.76
C ARG A 8 -9.20 4.70 -15.17
N PHE A 9 -9.62 5.63 -16.03
CA PHE A 9 -9.83 5.33 -17.46
C PHE A 9 -8.53 4.85 -18.13
N CYS A 10 -7.41 5.51 -17.86
CA CYS A 10 -6.11 5.14 -18.44
C CYS A 10 -5.62 3.75 -18.00
N ARG A 11 -6.14 3.19 -16.89
CA ARG A 11 -5.83 1.83 -16.41
C ARG A 11 -6.87 0.78 -16.80
N SER A 12 -7.95 1.20 -17.45
CA SER A 12 -9.02 0.30 -17.89
C SER A 12 -8.84 -0.11 -19.36
N ALA A 13 -9.43 -1.25 -19.73
CA ALA A 13 -9.45 -1.71 -21.13
C ALA A 13 -10.51 -1.00 -21.99
N GLN A 14 -11.22 0.01 -21.48
CA GLN A 14 -12.31 0.68 -22.21
C GLN A 14 -11.76 1.63 -23.29
N ALA A 15 -12.45 1.76 -24.41
CA ALA A 15 -12.01 2.64 -25.50
C ALA A 15 -12.17 4.13 -25.20
N GLU A 16 -13.15 4.49 -24.36
CA GLU A 16 -13.48 5.87 -23.98
C GLU A 16 -13.73 6.01 -22.47
N PRO A 17 -13.59 7.22 -21.91
CA PRO A 17 -13.99 7.48 -20.54
C PRO A 17 -15.50 7.25 -20.35
N LEU A 18 -15.82 6.41 -19.36
CA LEU A 18 -17.17 6.12 -18.85
C LEU A 18 -17.37 6.66 -17.43
N ALA A 19 -18.62 6.87 -17.03
CA ALA A 19 -19.00 7.47 -15.74
C ALA A 19 -18.44 6.70 -14.53
N TRP A 20 -18.42 5.37 -14.58
CA TRP A 20 -17.93 4.52 -13.48
C TRP A 20 -16.43 4.70 -13.18
N HIS A 21 -15.65 5.26 -14.12
CA HIS A 21 -14.24 5.56 -13.84
C HIS A 21 -14.10 6.68 -12.80
N ILE A 22 -15.11 7.54 -12.60
CA ILE A 22 -15.02 8.66 -11.68
C ILE A 22 -15.24 8.13 -10.25
N PRO A 23 -14.20 8.16 -9.39
CA PRO A 23 -14.37 7.80 -7.99
C PRO A 23 -15.28 8.81 -7.32
N VAL A 24 -16.23 8.30 -6.53
CA VAL A 24 -16.98 9.07 -5.56
C VAL A 24 -16.79 8.39 -4.21
N GLU A 25 -16.51 9.18 -3.18
CA GLU A 25 -16.36 8.68 -1.82
C GLU A 25 -17.64 7.98 -1.36
N ALA A 26 -17.50 6.87 -0.63
CA ALA A 26 -18.63 6.06 -0.16
C ALA A 26 -19.57 6.79 0.82
N ILE A 27 -19.16 7.97 1.30
CA ILE A 27 -19.99 8.86 2.14
C ILE A 27 -21.13 9.52 1.36
N VAL A 28 -21.00 9.64 0.04
CA VAL A 28 -22.00 10.25 -0.84
C VAL A 28 -23.09 9.22 -1.15
N LYS A 29 -24.37 9.62 -1.11
CA LYS A 29 -25.48 8.72 -1.46
C LYS A 29 -25.36 8.29 -2.91
N GLU A 30 -25.74 7.04 -3.23
CA GLU A 30 -25.52 6.49 -4.57
C GLU A 30 -26.20 7.32 -5.68
N GLU A 31 -27.42 7.82 -5.46
CA GLU A 31 -28.12 8.68 -6.42
C GLU A 31 -27.35 9.99 -6.69
N GLU A 32 -26.78 10.60 -5.63
CA GLU A 32 -25.97 11.82 -5.74
C GLU A 32 -24.61 11.51 -6.38
N ALA A 33 -24.04 10.34 -6.08
CA ALA A 33 -22.81 9.86 -6.67
C ALA A 33 -22.96 9.62 -8.18
N GLU A 34 -24.04 8.97 -8.61
CA GLU A 34 -24.37 8.79 -10.03
C GLU A 34 -24.50 10.13 -10.75
N HIS A 35 -25.30 11.05 -10.19
CA HIS A 35 -25.47 12.38 -10.77
C HIS A 35 -24.13 13.14 -10.88
N LEU A 36 -23.27 13.02 -9.86
CA LEU A 36 -21.94 13.62 -9.86
C LEU A 36 -21.04 12.99 -10.92
N ARG A 37 -21.04 11.66 -11.06
CA ARG A 37 -20.26 10.95 -12.11
C ARG A 37 -20.71 11.40 -13.50
N GLU A 38 -22.01 11.46 -13.76
CA GLU A 38 -22.56 11.92 -15.04
C GLU A 38 -22.18 13.37 -15.34
N SER A 39 -22.30 14.25 -14.34
CA SER A 39 -21.98 15.67 -14.47
C SER A 39 -20.48 15.91 -14.70
N LEU A 40 -19.62 15.07 -14.13
CA LEU A 40 -18.17 15.18 -14.25
C LEU A 40 -17.59 14.50 -15.50
N LEU A 41 -18.31 13.55 -16.10
CA LEU A 41 -17.86 12.80 -17.28
C LEU A 41 -17.42 13.67 -18.46
N PRO A 42 -18.14 14.75 -18.86
CA PRO A 42 -17.70 15.63 -19.93
C PRO A 42 -16.33 16.27 -19.66
N TYR A 43 -16.02 16.58 -18.40
CA TYR A 43 -14.73 17.16 -18.01
C TYR A 43 -13.62 16.12 -18.06
N VAL A 44 -13.89 14.85 -17.72
CA VAL A 44 -12.93 13.76 -17.90
C VAL A 44 -12.62 13.55 -19.38
N LYS A 45 -13.64 13.60 -20.25
CA LYS A 45 -13.45 13.51 -21.71
C LYS A 45 -12.62 14.68 -22.24
N ARG A 46 -12.93 15.90 -21.82
CA ARG A 46 -12.15 17.09 -22.20
C ARG A 46 -10.69 16.99 -21.76
N LEU A 47 -10.44 16.56 -20.51
CA LEU A 47 -9.09 16.35 -20.00
C LEU A 47 -8.35 15.27 -20.79
N TRP A 48 -9.04 14.19 -21.17
CA TRP A 48 -8.47 13.16 -22.04
C TRP A 48 -8.08 13.73 -23.41
N ASP A 49 -8.93 14.56 -24.02
CA ASP A 49 -8.60 15.21 -25.30
C ASP A 49 -7.42 16.17 -25.15
N GLU A 50 -7.33 16.91 -24.04
CA GLU A 50 -6.17 17.76 -23.70
C GLU A 50 -4.88 16.91 -23.58
N TYR A 51 -4.94 15.72 -22.97
CA TYR A 51 -3.80 14.81 -22.90
C TYR A 51 -3.34 14.26 -24.25
N LEU A 52 -4.22 14.24 -25.25
CA LEU A 52 -3.90 13.78 -26.59
C LEU A 52 -3.28 14.87 -27.48
N ASP A 53 -3.43 16.15 -27.12
CA ASP A 53 -2.90 17.26 -27.90
C ASP A 53 -1.38 17.42 -27.66
N PRO A 54 -0.53 17.18 -28.68
CA PRO A 54 0.91 17.35 -28.54
C PRO A 54 1.34 18.81 -28.26
N ASN A 55 0.45 19.77 -28.47
CA ASN A 55 0.69 21.19 -28.22
C ASN A 55 0.10 21.66 -26.88
N ALA A 56 -0.54 20.77 -26.11
CA ALA A 56 -1.03 21.11 -24.80
C ALA A 56 0.14 21.49 -23.87
N PRO A 57 -0.06 22.47 -22.97
CA PRO A 57 0.98 22.88 -22.03
C PRO A 57 1.23 21.85 -20.91
N SER A 58 0.36 20.85 -20.76
CA SER A 58 0.45 19.80 -19.75
C SER A 58 1.36 18.65 -20.21
N ALA A 59 2.18 18.14 -19.29
CA ALA A 59 3.00 16.95 -19.57
C ALA A 59 2.13 15.68 -19.62
N ILE A 60 2.47 14.76 -20.53
CA ILE A 60 1.83 13.45 -20.60
C ILE A 60 2.19 12.62 -19.34
N ALA A 61 1.17 12.13 -18.64
CA ALA A 61 1.36 11.27 -17.48
C ALA A 61 1.66 9.81 -17.90
N HIS A 62 2.23 9.02 -16.99
CA HIS A 62 2.56 7.60 -17.21
C HIS A 62 1.38 6.82 -17.78
N ASP A 63 0.25 6.87 -17.08
CA ASP A 63 -0.95 6.11 -17.42
C ASP A 63 -1.48 6.50 -18.82
N VAL A 64 -1.32 7.76 -19.24
CA VAL A 64 -1.81 8.26 -20.53
C VAL A 64 -1.04 7.65 -21.70
N TYR A 65 0.29 7.64 -21.66
CA TYR A 65 1.05 7.06 -22.76
C TYR A 65 0.91 5.53 -22.81
N VAL A 66 0.74 4.87 -21.66
CA VAL A 66 0.45 3.43 -21.60
C VAL A 66 -0.91 3.14 -22.23
N LYS A 67 -1.91 4.01 -22.00
CA LYS A 67 -3.21 3.95 -22.68
C LYS A 67 -3.09 4.11 -24.19
N LEU A 68 -2.27 5.05 -24.64
CA LEU A 68 -2.00 5.24 -26.07
C LEU A 68 -1.28 4.04 -26.69
N PHE A 69 -0.33 3.46 -25.97
CA PHE A 69 0.37 2.24 -26.39
C PHE A 69 -0.61 1.09 -26.58
N GLU A 70 -1.52 0.83 -25.64
CA GLU A 70 -2.57 -0.19 -25.79
C GLU A 70 -3.45 0.07 -27.02
N ARG A 71 -3.90 1.32 -27.20
CA ARG A 71 -4.72 1.72 -28.36
C ARG A 71 -4.01 1.56 -29.70
N SER A 72 -2.68 1.63 -29.73
CA SER A 72 -1.89 1.35 -30.95
C SER A 72 -1.96 -0.12 -31.39
N ARG A 73 -2.55 -1.00 -30.57
CA ARG A 73 -2.64 -2.45 -30.78
C ARG A 73 -1.25 -3.05 -31.04
N PRO A 74 -0.34 -2.94 -30.06
CA PRO A 74 1.04 -3.27 -30.26
C PRO A 74 1.17 -4.78 -30.47
N ARG A 75 2.07 -5.16 -31.39
CA ARG A 75 2.49 -6.54 -31.59
C ARG A 75 3.90 -6.73 -31.05
N ILE A 76 4.01 -7.53 -30.01
CA ILE A 76 5.28 -7.95 -29.42
C ILE A 76 5.78 -9.11 -30.27
N GLY A 77 6.81 -8.87 -31.08
CA GLY A 77 7.40 -9.86 -31.99
C GLY A 77 8.26 -10.89 -31.25
N ALA A 78 7.64 -11.68 -30.38
CA ALA A 78 8.29 -12.73 -29.60
C ALA A 78 7.43 -14.00 -29.59
N ASP A 79 8.06 -15.16 -29.45
CA ASP A 79 7.36 -16.44 -29.29
C ASP A 79 6.83 -16.64 -27.86
N PHE A 80 7.54 -16.07 -26.87
CA PHE A 80 7.23 -16.16 -25.45
C PHE A 80 7.29 -14.78 -24.79
N ILE A 81 6.37 -14.51 -23.88
CA ILE A 81 6.34 -13.29 -23.05
C ILE A 81 6.33 -13.74 -21.60
N LEU A 82 7.35 -13.33 -20.84
CA LEU A 82 7.42 -13.55 -19.40
C LEU A 82 6.96 -12.28 -18.72
N PHE A 83 5.85 -12.37 -18.00
CA PHE A 83 5.23 -11.25 -17.33
C PHE A 83 5.31 -11.44 -15.82
N ASP A 84 6.23 -10.73 -15.20
CA ASP A 84 6.51 -10.77 -13.77
C ASP A 84 5.59 -9.82 -12.98
N GLU A 85 5.47 -10.04 -11.67
CA GLU A 85 4.61 -9.28 -10.75
C GLU A 85 3.15 -9.16 -11.25
N ALA A 86 2.61 -10.24 -11.81
CA ALA A 86 1.29 -10.27 -12.44
C ALA A 86 0.14 -9.85 -11.51
N GLN A 87 0.31 -9.96 -10.19
CA GLN A 87 -0.63 -9.49 -9.18
C GLN A 87 -0.79 -7.97 -9.11
N ASP A 88 0.21 -7.21 -9.55
CA ASP A 88 0.16 -5.73 -9.58
C ASP A 88 -0.31 -5.20 -10.96
N ALA A 89 -0.66 -6.09 -11.88
CA ALA A 89 -1.15 -5.72 -13.20
C ALA A 89 -2.55 -5.08 -13.14
N ASP A 90 -2.85 -4.24 -14.13
CA ASP A 90 -4.18 -3.67 -14.33
C ASP A 90 -4.89 -4.29 -15.55
N GLY A 91 -6.17 -3.94 -15.71
CA GLY A 91 -6.99 -4.45 -16.81
C GLY A 91 -6.47 -4.05 -18.19
N LEU A 92 -5.75 -2.93 -18.28
CA LEU A 92 -5.15 -2.46 -19.52
C LEU A 92 -3.96 -3.33 -19.95
N MET A 93 -3.01 -3.57 -19.05
CA MET A 93 -1.84 -4.39 -19.40
C MET A 93 -2.26 -5.82 -19.75
N LEU A 94 -3.24 -6.37 -19.04
CA LEU A 94 -3.82 -7.67 -19.38
C LEU A 94 -4.49 -7.68 -20.76
N SER A 95 -5.12 -6.58 -21.21
CA SER A 95 -5.70 -6.53 -22.56
C SER A 95 -4.62 -6.57 -23.64
N VAL A 96 -3.49 -5.88 -23.42
CA VAL A 96 -2.32 -5.92 -24.30
C VAL A 96 -1.77 -7.34 -24.40
N LEU A 97 -1.53 -8.00 -23.27
CA LEU A 97 -0.96 -9.36 -23.22
C LEU A 97 -1.87 -10.40 -23.89
N ARG A 98 -3.17 -10.33 -23.66
CA ARG A 98 -4.16 -11.23 -24.29
C ARG A 98 -4.26 -11.06 -25.80
N ALA A 99 -3.92 -9.89 -26.33
CA ALA A 99 -3.93 -9.61 -27.77
C ALA A 99 -2.68 -10.15 -28.49
N GLN A 100 -1.66 -10.62 -27.77
CA GLN A 100 -0.42 -11.10 -28.37
C GLN A 100 -0.58 -12.49 -28.99
N GLN A 101 0.16 -12.75 -30.07
CA GLN A 101 0.26 -14.06 -30.72
C GLN A 101 1.44 -14.87 -30.15
N ALA A 102 1.70 -14.73 -28.85
CA ALA A 102 2.83 -15.33 -28.14
C ALA A 102 2.32 -16.16 -26.96
N GLN A 103 3.09 -17.15 -26.51
CA GLN A 103 2.81 -17.81 -25.24
C GLN A 103 3.16 -16.84 -24.10
N VAL A 104 2.16 -16.45 -23.32
CA VAL A 104 2.35 -15.59 -22.14
C VAL A 104 2.48 -16.46 -20.88
N ILE A 105 3.55 -16.25 -20.14
CA ILE A 105 3.83 -16.89 -18.85
C ILE A 105 3.71 -15.81 -17.79
N TYR A 106 2.72 -15.96 -16.91
CA TYR A 106 2.47 -15.04 -15.80
C TYR A 106 3.18 -15.56 -14.55
N VAL A 107 3.95 -14.70 -13.91
CA VAL A 107 4.63 -14.98 -12.63
C VAL A 107 4.14 -13.94 -11.63
N GLY A 108 3.72 -14.40 -10.46
CA GLY A 108 3.19 -13.52 -9.43
C GLY A 108 2.69 -14.28 -8.20
N ASP A 109 2.48 -13.54 -7.12
CA ASP A 109 1.92 -14.04 -5.87
C ASP A 109 0.64 -13.24 -5.54
N PRO A 110 -0.57 -13.83 -5.67
CA PRO A 110 -1.82 -13.10 -5.42
C PRO A 110 -1.92 -12.59 -3.97
N TYR A 111 -1.21 -13.21 -3.02
CA TYR A 111 -1.19 -12.79 -1.62
C TYR A 111 -0.22 -11.62 -1.35
N GLN A 112 0.56 -11.20 -2.35
CA GLN A 112 1.38 -9.97 -2.29
C GLN A 112 0.73 -8.78 -3.01
N GLN A 113 -0.54 -8.88 -3.40
CA GLN A 113 -1.30 -7.74 -3.92
C GLN A 113 -1.71 -6.80 -2.77
N ILE A 114 -0.97 -5.70 -2.61
CA ILE A 114 -1.18 -4.70 -1.54
C ILE A 114 -1.45 -3.28 -2.07
N TYR A 115 -1.73 -3.14 -3.37
CA TYR A 115 -2.02 -1.86 -4.03
C TYR A 115 -3.48 -1.74 -4.52
N GLU A 116 -4.42 -2.48 -3.91
CA GLU A 116 -5.84 -2.53 -4.34
C GLU A 116 -6.52 -1.15 -4.40
N TRP A 117 -6.14 -0.23 -3.51
CA TRP A 117 -6.61 1.17 -3.50
C TRP A 117 -6.31 1.95 -4.79
N ARG A 118 -5.40 1.46 -5.65
CA ARG A 118 -5.12 2.03 -6.98
C ARG A 118 -6.14 1.63 -8.05
N GLY A 119 -7.20 0.92 -7.68
CA GLY A 119 -8.19 0.38 -8.62
C GLY A 119 -7.67 -0.86 -9.37
N ALA A 120 -6.68 -1.55 -8.80
CA ALA A 120 -6.21 -2.83 -9.31
C ALA A 120 -7.33 -3.86 -9.09
N VAL A 121 -8.09 -4.13 -10.14
CA VAL A 121 -8.92 -5.33 -10.21
C VAL A 121 -7.98 -6.52 -10.05
N ASN A 122 -8.33 -7.53 -9.26
CA ASN A 122 -7.47 -8.70 -9.02
C ASN A 122 -7.10 -9.37 -10.35
N ALA A 123 -5.94 -8.97 -10.91
CA ALA A 123 -5.54 -9.28 -12.26
C ALA A 123 -5.37 -10.80 -12.42
N MET A 124 -4.90 -11.43 -11.36
CA MET A 124 -4.69 -12.87 -11.25
C MET A 124 -6.01 -13.64 -11.40
N ASP A 125 -7.11 -13.16 -10.80
CA ASP A 125 -8.45 -13.81 -10.93
C ASP A 125 -8.97 -13.83 -12.37
N HIS A 126 -8.46 -12.93 -13.21
CA HIS A 126 -8.82 -12.84 -14.61
C HIS A 126 -7.88 -13.59 -15.55
N ILE A 127 -6.78 -14.14 -15.04
CA ILE A 127 -5.88 -14.98 -15.82
C ILE A 127 -6.43 -16.40 -15.84
N ARG A 128 -6.58 -16.97 -17.04
CA ARG A 128 -7.02 -18.35 -17.25
C ARG A 128 -5.85 -19.11 -17.89
N ALA A 129 -5.02 -19.75 -17.07
CA ALA A 129 -3.86 -20.52 -17.52
C ALA A 129 -3.63 -21.73 -16.59
N PRO A 130 -2.91 -22.78 -17.03
CA PRO A 130 -2.42 -23.81 -16.12
C PRO A 130 -1.51 -23.21 -15.05
N GLU A 131 -1.74 -23.57 -13.80
CA GLU A 131 -1.03 -23.02 -12.64
C GLU A 131 0.01 -24.00 -12.10
N CYS A 132 1.12 -23.46 -11.59
CA CYS A 132 2.17 -24.23 -10.91
C CYS A 132 2.70 -23.41 -9.75
N ALA A 133 2.62 -23.96 -8.53
CA ALA A 133 3.05 -23.27 -7.32
C ALA A 133 4.56 -23.48 -7.05
N LEU A 134 5.28 -22.38 -6.86
CA LEU A 134 6.64 -22.38 -6.34
C LEU A 134 6.59 -22.13 -4.84
N THR A 135 6.68 -23.20 -4.06
CA THR A 135 6.40 -23.14 -2.61
C THR A 135 7.63 -22.89 -1.75
N GLU A 136 8.83 -23.11 -2.28
CA GLU A 136 10.07 -22.99 -1.50
C GLU A 136 10.63 -21.57 -1.56
N SER A 137 10.80 -20.96 -0.39
CA SER A 137 11.42 -19.66 -0.19
C SER A 137 12.93 -19.81 -0.02
N PHE A 138 13.68 -19.12 -0.87
CA PHE A 138 15.13 -18.97 -0.76
C PHE A 138 15.56 -17.89 0.24
N ARG A 139 14.59 -17.20 0.87
CA ARG A 139 14.84 -16.04 1.73
C ARG A 139 14.99 -16.40 3.20
N PHE A 140 14.17 -17.32 3.68
CA PHE A 140 14.03 -17.62 5.11
C PHE A 140 13.82 -19.11 5.36
N GLY A 141 14.15 -19.53 6.58
CA GLY A 141 13.94 -20.90 7.05
C GLY A 141 12.53 -21.23 7.52
N PRO A 142 12.33 -22.47 8.03
CA PRO A 142 11.02 -23.01 8.38
C PRO A 142 10.22 -22.19 9.40
N ALA A 143 10.86 -21.50 10.35
CA ALA A 143 10.14 -20.77 11.42
C ALA A 143 9.27 -19.63 10.85
N ILE A 144 9.85 -18.80 9.98
CA ILE A 144 9.12 -17.72 9.29
C ILE A 144 8.10 -18.30 8.30
N ALA A 145 8.48 -19.35 7.57
CA ALA A 145 7.61 -19.98 6.58
C ALA A 145 6.33 -20.58 7.20
N GLN A 146 6.44 -21.21 8.38
CA GLN A 146 5.31 -21.75 9.12
C GLN A 146 4.35 -20.65 9.57
N LEU A 147 4.88 -19.54 10.10
CA LEU A 147 4.06 -18.41 10.52
C LEU A 147 3.34 -17.75 9.33
N ALA A 148 4.06 -17.50 8.24
CA ALA A 148 3.50 -16.95 7.02
C ALA A 148 2.42 -17.87 6.42
N SER A 149 2.65 -19.20 6.43
CA SER A 149 1.68 -20.19 5.96
C SER A 149 0.40 -20.23 6.80
N ARG A 150 0.46 -19.93 8.10
CA ARG A 150 -0.76 -19.78 8.90
C ARG A 150 -1.59 -18.58 8.46
N VAL A 151 -0.94 -17.47 8.10
CA VAL A 151 -1.64 -16.31 7.53
C VAL A 151 -2.27 -16.65 6.17
N LEU A 152 -1.57 -17.41 5.32
CA LEU A 152 -2.11 -17.90 4.05
C LEU A 152 -3.38 -18.75 4.24
N ARG A 153 -3.39 -19.68 5.21
CA ARG A 153 -4.57 -20.48 5.53
C ARG A 153 -5.79 -19.66 5.97
N LEU A 154 -5.58 -18.49 6.60
CA LEU A 154 -6.68 -17.59 6.96
C LEU A 154 -7.34 -16.94 5.74
N MET A 155 -6.64 -16.95 4.59
CA MET A 155 -7.14 -16.48 3.30
C MET A 155 -7.55 -17.65 2.39
N ASP A 156 -7.87 -18.81 2.99
CA ASP A 156 -8.29 -20.04 2.30
C ASP A 156 -7.24 -20.62 1.32
N GLU A 157 -5.95 -20.35 1.55
CA GLU A 157 -4.85 -20.96 0.79
C GLU A 157 -4.33 -22.23 1.46
N ASP A 158 -4.49 -23.36 0.77
CA ASP A 158 -4.03 -24.66 1.23
C ASP A 158 -2.54 -24.91 0.94
N THR A 159 -1.96 -24.19 -0.03
CA THR A 159 -0.56 -24.34 -0.44
C THR A 159 0.36 -23.53 0.47
N PRO A 160 1.17 -24.18 1.33
CA PRO A 160 2.03 -23.44 2.25
C PRO A 160 3.29 -22.94 1.55
N VAL A 161 3.83 -21.84 2.07
CA VAL A 161 5.23 -21.45 1.80
C VAL A 161 6.15 -22.27 2.70
N ARG A 162 7.20 -22.81 2.11
CA ARG A 162 8.21 -23.65 2.76
C ARG A 162 9.51 -22.87 2.84
N GLY A 163 10.14 -22.89 4.01
CA GLY A 163 11.46 -22.28 4.20
C GLY A 163 12.55 -23.30 3.97
N GLN A 164 13.75 -22.83 3.62
CA GLN A 164 14.92 -23.67 3.42
C GLN A 164 15.55 -24.09 4.75
N ASP A 165 15.74 -25.39 4.96
CA ASP A 165 16.30 -25.93 6.22
C ASP A 165 17.70 -25.37 6.55
N HIS A 166 18.47 -24.99 5.53
CA HIS A 166 19.82 -24.43 5.70
C HIS A 166 19.82 -22.92 6.05
N VAL A 167 18.67 -22.25 5.97
CA VAL A 167 18.54 -20.85 6.37
C VAL A 167 18.03 -20.82 7.81
N GLU A 168 18.89 -20.46 8.76
CA GLU A 168 18.47 -20.31 10.15
C GLU A 168 17.60 -19.06 10.31
N SER A 169 16.28 -19.27 10.41
CA SER A 169 15.32 -18.22 10.74
C SER A 169 14.60 -18.51 12.05
N ARG A 170 14.27 -17.46 12.81
CA ARG A 170 13.55 -17.57 14.08
C ARG A 170 12.54 -16.43 14.27
N ILE A 171 11.51 -16.70 15.06
CA ILE A 171 10.52 -15.72 15.48
C ILE A 171 10.88 -15.22 16.88
N LEU A 172 10.91 -13.90 17.07
CA LEU A 172 11.00 -13.27 18.38
C LEU A 172 9.59 -12.89 18.84
N HIS A 173 9.24 -13.33 20.05
CA HIS A 173 7.91 -13.17 20.63
C HIS A 173 7.86 -12.18 21.80
N ASP A 174 9.02 -11.89 22.40
CA ASP A 174 9.18 -10.96 23.50
C ASP A 174 10.48 -10.19 23.29
N SER A 175 10.41 -9.07 22.56
CA SER A 175 11.52 -8.15 22.38
C SER A 175 11.56 -7.14 23.54
N THR A 176 12.77 -6.76 23.91
CA THR A 176 12.97 -5.71 24.92
C THR A 176 13.48 -4.46 24.21
N SER A 177 12.69 -3.38 24.27
CA SER A 177 13.05 -2.09 23.66
C SER A 177 14.45 -1.64 24.07
N GLY A 178 15.30 -1.37 23.09
CA GLY A 178 16.67 -0.90 23.31
C GLY A 178 17.73 -1.99 23.52
N HIS A 179 17.35 -3.27 23.65
CA HIS A 179 18.30 -4.40 23.69
C HIS A 179 18.38 -5.14 22.36
N ASP A 180 17.23 -5.41 21.75
CA ASP A 180 17.18 -6.06 20.45
C ASP A 180 17.43 -5.03 19.34
N ARG A 181 18.28 -5.39 18.37
CA ARG A 181 18.59 -4.57 17.20
C ARG A 181 17.95 -5.17 15.97
N PHE A 182 17.24 -4.34 15.21
CA PHE A 182 16.60 -4.67 13.95
C PHE A 182 17.20 -3.86 12.82
N ASP A 183 17.21 -4.42 11.62
CA ASP A 183 17.68 -3.72 10.42
C ASP A 183 16.52 -2.93 9.78
N ALA A 184 15.29 -3.40 9.97
CA ALA A 184 14.08 -2.69 9.57
C ALA A 184 12.92 -2.82 10.56
N ILE A 185 12.16 -1.74 10.72
CA ILE A 185 10.86 -1.71 11.40
C ILE A 185 9.79 -1.45 10.34
N LEU A 186 8.84 -2.37 10.21
CA LEU A 186 7.77 -2.31 9.23
C LEU A 186 6.45 -1.91 9.88
N CYS A 187 5.87 -0.83 9.38
CA CYS A 187 4.65 -0.23 9.88
C CYS A 187 3.52 -0.32 8.85
N ARG A 188 2.28 -0.38 9.34
CA ARG A 188 1.08 -0.25 8.49
C ARG A 188 0.80 1.22 8.14
N LYS A 189 1.05 2.16 9.06
CA LYS A 189 0.73 3.60 8.93
C LYS A 189 1.98 4.48 8.85
N ASN A 190 1.89 5.57 8.09
CA ASN A 190 2.92 6.62 8.07
C ASN A 190 3.12 7.27 9.46
N ALA A 191 2.06 7.38 10.26
CA ALA A 191 2.19 8.00 11.58
C ALA A 191 3.03 7.16 12.54
N THR A 192 2.90 5.83 12.49
CA THR A 192 3.74 4.90 13.26
C THR A 192 5.21 4.97 12.81
N VAL A 193 5.46 5.19 11.51
CA VAL A 193 6.81 5.46 10.99
C VAL A 193 7.41 6.70 11.65
N LEU A 194 6.63 7.78 11.80
CA LEU A 194 7.06 9.00 12.47
C LEU A 194 7.29 8.80 13.97
N THR A 195 6.45 8.01 14.65
CA THR A 195 6.65 7.65 16.06
C THR A 195 8.00 6.95 16.25
N HIS A 196 8.31 5.92 15.46
CA HIS A 196 9.60 5.23 15.56
C HIS A 196 10.79 6.10 15.12
N LEU A 197 10.60 7.00 14.16
CA LEU A 197 11.61 8.00 13.79
C LEU A 197 11.90 8.92 14.99
N ALA A 198 10.88 9.48 15.62
CA ALA A 198 11.02 10.36 16.78
C ALA A 198 11.68 9.65 17.96
N GLU A 199 11.28 8.41 18.25
CA GLU A 199 11.91 7.58 19.29
C GLU A 199 13.39 7.31 19.02
N GLY A 200 13.75 6.97 17.77
CA GLY A 200 15.14 6.75 17.38
C GLY A 200 15.98 8.01 17.50
N ILE A 201 15.47 9.16 17.03
CA ILE A 201 16.11 10.46 17.21
C ILE A 201 16.30 10.76 18.70
N GLY A 202 15.31 10.48 19.54
CA GLY A 202 15.37 10.67 20.99
C GLY A 202 16.43 9.81 21.67
N ARG A 203 16.73 8.62 21.12
CA ARG A 203 17.84 7.75 21.56
C ARG A 203 19.20 8.12 20.97
N GLY A 204 19.24 9.02 19.99
CA GLY A 204 20.45 9.37 19.24
C GLY A 204 20.81 8.37 18.13
N ASP A 205 19.86 7.50 17.74
CA ASP A 205 20.03 6.57 16.63
C ASP A 205 19.98 7.30 15.28
N ARG A 206 20.72 6.81 14.29
CA ARG A 206 20.61 7.26 12.89
C ARG A 206 19.52 6.44 12.21
N VAL A 207 18.41 7.08 11.86
CA VAL A 207 17.23 6.40 11.31
C VAL A 207 16.98 6.84 9.88
N ALA A 208 16.92 5.88 8.96
CA ALA A 208 16.42 6.12 7.61
C ALA A 208 14.93 5.84 7.52
N VAL A 209 14.22 6.57 6.67
CA VAL A 209 12.77 6.41 6.49
C VAL A 209 12.45 6.14 5.03
N ARG A 210 11.82 4.99 4.77
CA ARG A 210 11.19 4.66 3.48
C ARG A 210 9.68 4.87 3.59
N ALA A 211 9.27 6.13 3.58
CA ALA A 211 7.88 6.58 3.54
C ALA A 211 7.76 7.76 2.56
N ASN A 212 6.53 8.23 2.31
CA ASN A 212 6.32 9.40 1.45
C ASN A 212 6.63 10.69 2.23
N VAL A 213 7.92 11.02 2.36
CA VAL A 213 8.39 12.19 3.12
C VAL A 213 7.83 13.49 2.54
N ASP A 214 7.74 13.60 1.22
CA ASP A 214 7.18 14.79 0.55
C ASP A 214 5.70 14.96 0.87
N GLU A 215 4.92 13.87 0.88
CA GLU A 215 3.51 13.90 1.29
C GLU A 215 3.34 14.25 2.76
N LEU A 216 4.24 13.79 3.64
CA LEU A 216 4.22 14.17 5.06
C LEU A 216 4.57 15.65 5.27
N ARG A 217 5.52 16.20 4.50
CA ARG A 217 5.81 17.64 4.50
C ARG A 217 4.61 18.44 4.00
N ALA A 218 4.02 18.01 2.89
CA ALA A 218 2.83 18.64 2.34
C ALA A 218 1.65 18.59 3.31
N PHE A 219 1.51 17.49 4.07
CA PHE A 219 0.50 17.38 5.13
C PHE A 219 0.73 18.43 6.23
N ALA A 220 1.98 18.61 6.69
CA ALA A 220 2.32 19.64 7.68
C ALA A 220 2.01 21.05 7.16
N ASP A 221 2.38 21.35 5.91
CA ASP A 221 2.14 22.64 5.28
C ASP A 221 0.64 22.90 5.04
N GLY A 222 -0.11 21.86 4.69
CA GLY A 222 -1.56 21.93 4.53
C GLY A 222 -2.29 22.13 5.87
N ALA A 223 -1.86 21.42 6.92
CA ALA A 223 -2.39 21.59 8.27
C ALA A 223 -2.20 23.04 8.76
N GLU A 224 -1.01 23.61 8.58
CA GLU A 224 -0.73 25.00 8.97
C GLU A 224 -1.62 26.01 8.22
N GLN A 225 -1.89 25.77 6.94
CA GLN A 225 -2.78 26.62 6.14
C GLN A 225 -4.23 26.52 6.61
N LEU A 226 -4.72 25.31 6.88
CA LEU A 226 -6.07 25.09 7.42
C LEU A 226 -6.25 25.71 8.81
N MET A 227 -5.23 25.66 9.67
CA MET A 227 -5.22 26.36 10.96
C MET A 227 -5.34 27.89 10.82
N ARG A 228 -4.97 28.43 9.65
CA ARG A 228 -5.11 29.85 9.30
C ARG A 228 -6.41 30.15 8.51
N GLY A 229 -7.28 29.16 8.34
CA GLY A 229 -8.53 29.27 7.57
C GLY A 229 -8.31 29.41 6.07
N GLN A 230 -7.18 28.91 5.54
CA GLN A 230 -6.86 28.94 4.12
C GLN A 230 -7.20 27.60 3.48
N ARG A 231 -8.00 27.63 2.41
CA ARG A 231 -8.30 26.44 1.61
C ARG A 231 -7.08 25.97 0.84
N ILE A 232 -6.92 24.66 0.75
CA ILE A 232 -5.82 24.02 0.03
C ILE A 232 -6.33 23.05 -1.03
N GLY A 233 -5.56 22.88 -2.10
CA GLY A 233 -5.82 21.87 -3.14
C GLY A 233 -4.96 20.60 -3.02
N TYR A 234 -3.95 20.63 -2.13
CA TYR A 234 -2.99 19.55 -1.92
C TYR A 234 -2.45 19.63 -0.47
N PRO A 235 -2.23 18.48 0.22
CA PRO A 235 -2.51 17.12 -0.22
C PRO A 235 -4.02 16.84 -0.34
N ALA A 236 -4.39 15.91 -1.24
CA ALA A 236 -5.79 15.58 -1.51
C ALA A 236 -6.55 15.13 -0.24
N THR A 237 -5.83 14.50 0.70
CA THR A 237 -6.34 14.10 2.01
C THR A 237 -6.86 15.26 2.85
N LEU A 238 -6.40 16.48 2.60
CA LEU A 238 -6.81 17.67 3.33
C LEU A 238 -7.66 18.63 2.46
N ALA A 239 -7.73 18.39 1.16
CA ALA A 239 -8.35 19.32 0.20
C ALA A 239 -9.88 19.47 0.33
N LEU A 240 -10.53 18.55 1.04
CA LEU A 240 -11.98 18.59 1.28
C LEU A 240 -12.38 19.41 2.51
N PHE A 241 -11.41 19.86 3.31
CA PHE A 241 -11.66 20.58 4.55
C PHE A 241 -11.37 22.07 4.39
N GLU A 242 -12.12 22.90 5.10
CA GLU A 242 -11.98 24.36 5.11
C GLU A 242 -11.18 24.86 6.31
N THR A 243 -11.25 24.15 7.44
CA THR A 243 -10.52 24.48 8.67
C THR A 243 -9.85 23.25 9.29
N TRP A 244 -8.91 23.48 10.19
CA TRP A 244 -8.25 22.39 10.91
C TRP A 244 -9.22 21.67 11.84
N GLU A 245 -10.20 22.37 12.43
CA GLU A 245 -11.22 21.74 13.28
C GLU A 245 -12.02 20.67 12.51
N GLU A 246 -12.36 20.90 11.24
CA GLU A 246 -13.04 19.90 10.42
C GLU A 246 -12.18 18.64 10.21
N VAL A 247 -10.86 18.81 10.07
CA VAL A 247 -9.91 17.69 9.99
C VAL A 247 -9.88 16.92 11.31
N GLN A 248 -9.89 17.61 12.45
CA GLN A 248 -9.92 17.01 13.79
C GLN A 248 -11.20 16.20 14.01
N GLU A 249 -12.36 16.78 13.68
CA GLU A 249 -13.64 16.09 13.76
C GLU A 249 -13.69 14.86 12.84
N TYR A 250 -13.20 15.01 11.60
CA TYR A 250 -13.12 13.90 10.67
C TYR A 250 -12.18 12.79 11.18
N ALA A 251 -11.06 13.13 11.80
CA ALA A 251 -10.11 12.17 12.34
C ALA A 251 -10.67 11.32 13.48
N GLU A 252 -11.68 11.83 14.20
CA GLU A 252 -12.43 11.08 15.22
C GLU A 252 -13.49 10.15 14.60
N SER A 253 -13.85 10.35 13.33
CA SER A 253 -14.77 9.46 12.61
C SER A 253 -14.12 8.13 12.24
N PHE A 254 -14.95 7.11 11.99
CA PHE A 254 -14.47 5.82 11.49
C PHE A 254 -13.71 5.94 10.16
N ALA A 255 -14.11 6.87 9.29
CA ALA A 255 -13.50 7.10 7.98
C ALA A 255 -12.14 7.82 8.09
N GLY A 256 -12.01 8.77 9.02
CA GLY A 256 -10.79 9.56 9.20
C GLY A 256 -9.79 9.03 10.23
N ARG A 257 -10.09 7.90 10.89
CA ARG A 257 -9.23 7.28 11.94
C ARG A 257 -7.77 7.03 11.52
N ASP A 258 -7.49 6.97 10.23
CA ASP A 258 -6.14 6.78 9.70
C ASP A 258 -5.32 8.08 9.74
N LEU A 259 -5.97 9.25 9.72
CA LEU A 259 -5.34 10.57 9.90
C LEU A 259 -5.11 10.89 11.38
N LYS A 260 -5.91 10.32 12.29
CA LYS A 260 -5.88 10.59 13.73
C LYS A 260 -4.49 10.67 14.35
N PRO A 261 -3.53 9.76 14.09
CA PRO A 261 -2.25 9.86 14.78
C PRO A 261 -1.37 10.99 14.22
N LEU A 262 -1.51 11.40 12.95
CA LEU A 262 -0.86 12.61 12.42
C LEU A 262 -1.51 13.87 12.99
N VAL A 263 -2.84 13.89 13.08
CA VAL A 263 -3.58 15.01 13.68
C VAL A 263 -3.20 15.18 15.14
N GLN A 264 -3.18 14.10 15.93
CA GLN A 264 -2.76 14.12 17.34
C GLN A 264 -1.30 14.56 17.50
N LEU A 265 -0.40 14.12 16.60
CA LEU A 265 0.99 14.57 16.62
C LEU A 265 1.08 16.09 16.44
N ILE A 266 0.34 16.63 15.47
CA ILE A 266 0.31 18.07 15.18
C ILE A 266 -0.36 18.84 16.33
N ASP A 267 -1.44 18.32 16.89
CA ASP A 267 -2.15 18.97 17.99
C ASP A 267 -1.32 19.03 19.27
N ASN A 268 -0.53 17.98 19.54
CA ASN A 268 0.29 17.89 20.75
C ASN A 268 1.63 18.63 20.61
N GLU A 269 2.31 18.49 19.46
CA GLU A 269 3.71 18.94 19.28
C GLU A 269 3.85 20.09 18.27
N GLY A 270 2.82 20.36 17.47
CA GLY A 270 2.82 21.38 16.42
C GLY A 270 3.36 20.89 15.06
N VAL A 271 3.01 21.62 14.00
CA VAL A 271 3.48 21.35 12.62
C VAL A 271 5.01 21.46 12.49
N ASP A 272 5.64 22.33 13.27
CA ASP A 272 7.09 22.54 13.24
C ASP A 272 7.87 21.35 13.80
N TYR A 273 7.30 20.62 14.76
CA TYR A 273 7.89 19.39 15.25
C TYR A 273 7.97 18.33 14.14
N LEU A 274 6.87 18.14 13.40
CA LEU A 274 6.83 17.22 12.25
C LEU A 274 7.88 17.61 11.19
N ARG A 275 7.99 18.90 10.85
CA ARG A 275 9.03 19.37 9.93
C ARG A 275 10.43 19.08 10.47
N LEU A 276 10.68 19.35 11.75
CA LEU A 276 11.97 19.16 12.39
C LEU A 276 12.41 17.69 12.35
N ILE A 277 11.56 16.74 12.75
CA ILE A 277 11.92 15.32 12.73
C ILE A 277 12.21 14.82 11.31
N LEU A 278 11.49 15.31 10.29
CA LEU A 278 11.73 14.98 8.89
C LEU A 278 13.07 15.51 8.34
N THR A 279 13.68 16.52 9.00
CA THR A 279 15.06 16.96 8.66
C THR A 279 16.15 16.07 9.26
N ARG A 280 15.80 15.22 10.22
CA ARG A 280 16.75 14.35 10.95
C ARG A 280 16.83 12.93 10.36
N VAL A 281 16.09 12.66 9.29
CA VAL A 281 16.19 11.40 8.55
C VAL A 281 17.59 11.25 7.98
N SER A 282 18.25 10.13 8.29
CA SER A 282 19.60 9.81 7.79
C SER A 282 19.54 9.12 6.43
N PRO A 283 20.59 9.25 5.60
CA PRO A 283 20.77 8.39 4.42
C PRO A 283 20.73 6.90 4.78
N GLU A 284 20.20 6.05 3.89
CA GLU A 284 20.02 4.62 4.18
C GLU A 284 21.33 3.86 4.41
N ASP A 285 22.40 4.28 3.76
CA ASP A 285 23.74 3.69 3.88
C ASP A 285 24.45 4.09 5.18
N GLU A 286 24.01 5.17 5.83
CA GLU A 286 24.53 5.65 7.11
C GLU A 286 23.62 5.31 8.29
N ALA A 287 22.41 4.82 8.04
CA ALA A 287 21.43 4.54 9.08
C ALA A 287 21.77 3.28 9.87
N ASP A 288 21.47 3.31 11.18
CA ASP A 288 21.56 2.14 12.04
C ASP A 288 20.42 1.15 11.76
N TYR A 289 19.25 1.66 11.33
CA TYR A 289 18.10 0.88 10.86
C TYR A 289 17.15 1.72 9.99
N ILE A 290 16.28 1.03 9.25
CA ILE A 290 15.26 1.65 8.39
C ILE A 290 13.88 1.51 9.03
N VAL A 291 13.08 2.57 9.00
CA VAL A 291 11.63 2.50 9.29
C VAL A 291 10.86 2.70 8.00
N SER A 292 9.96 1.78 7.68
CA SER A 292 9.24 1.80 6.40
C SER A 292 7.78 1.39 6.57
N THR A 293 6.91 1.90 5.70
CA THR A 293 5.62 1.26 5.52
C THR A 293 5.77 -0.04 4.76
N VAL A 294 4.93 -1.04 5.05
CA VAL A 294 4.96 -2.34 4.36
C VAL A 294 4.88 -2.17 2.82
N HIS A 295 4.09 -1.21 2.34
CA HIS A 295 3.98 -0.88 0.92
C HIS A 295 5.33 -0.52 0.28
N ARG A 296 6.11 0.34 0.95
CA ARG A 296 7.43 0.77 0.47
C ARG A 296 8.52 -0.28 0.71
N ALA A 297 8.27 -1.22 1.62
CA ALA A 297 9.12 -2.37 1.89
C ALA A 297 8.89 -3.55 0.93
N LYS A 298 7.80 -3.57 0.15
CA LYS A 298 7.57 -4.61 -0.87
C LYS A 298 8.72 -4.61 -1.88
N GLY A 299 9.25 -5.80 -2.16
CA GLY A 299 10.43 -6.00 -3.01
C GLY A 299 11.77 -5.85 -2.29
N LEU A 300 11.78 -5.40 -1.04
CA LEU A 300 12.98 -5.31 -0.20
C LEU A 300 13.03 -6.49 0.79
N GLU A 301 14.15 -6.64 1.48
CA GLU A 301 14.37 -7.71 2.45
C GLU A 301 15.52 -7.36 3.41
N TRP A 302 15.42 -7.80 4.66
CA TRP A 302 16.39 -7.52 5.71
C TRP A 302 16.65 -8.75 6.58
N ASP A 303 17.82 -8.79 7.22
CA ASP A 303 18.17 -9.89 8.11
C ASP A 303 17.25 -9.95 9.34
N ARG A 304 17.00 -8.80 9.98
CA ARG A 304 16.18 -8.68 11.18
C ARG A 304 15.10 -7.64 10.99
N VAL A 305 13.84 -8.07 11.04
CA VAL A 305 12.67 -7.21 10.85
C VAL A 305 11.81 -7.22 12.11
N GLN A 306 11.38 -6.04 12.54
CA GLN A 306 10.33 -5.86 13.54
C GLN A 306 9.02 -5.45 12.86
N LEU A 307 7.92 -6.09 13.26
CA LEU A 307 6.58 -5.65 12.88
C LEU A 307 6.01 -4.74 13.96
N ALA A 308 5.63 -3.53 13.59
CA ALA A 308 4.97 -2.60 14.51
C ALA A 308 3.55 -3.07 14.87
N GLY A 309 3.04 -2.64 16.02
CA GLY A 309 1.73 -2.99 16.58
C GLY A 309 0.53 -2.30 15.94
N ASP A 310 0.67 -1.75 14.73
CA ASP A 310 -0.34 -0.88 14.11
C ASP A 310 -1.21 -1.56 13.04
N PHE A 311 -1.11 -2.88 12.91
CA PHE A 311 -1.98 -3.71 12.07
C PHE A 311 -3.43 -3.77 12.60
N LYS A 312 -4.39 -3.86 11.69
CA LYS A 312 -5.83 -3.80 12.00
C LYS A 312 -6.44 -5.18 12.22
N PHE A 313 -6.56 -5.57 13.48
CA PHE A 313 -7.41 -6.68 13.91
C PHE A 313 -8.84 -6.20 14.14
N ARG A 314 -9.81 -7.06 13.86
CA ARG A 314 -11.25 -6.80 14.05
C ARG A 314 -11.95 -8.08 14.52
N ASN A 315 -13.09 -7.94 15.17
CA ASN A 315 -13.98 -9.06 15.36
C ASN A 315 -14.77 -9.27 14.06
N GLY A 316 -14.78 -10.50 13.56
CA GLY A 316 -15.63 -10.93 12.46
C GLY A 316 -17.09 -11.02 12.89
N ASP A 317 -17.96 -11.30 11.92
CA ASP A 317 -19.41 -11.42 12.16
C ASP A 317 -19.75 -12.58 13.11
N ASP A 318 -18.87 -13.58 13.19
CA ASP A 318 -18.95 -14.73 14.09
C ASP A 318 -18.36 -14.46 15.49
N GLY A 319 -17.91 -13.21 15.74
CA GLY A 319 -17.29 -12.78 16.99
C GLY A 319 -15.83 -13.19 17.15
N LYS A 320 -15.23 -13.87 16.18
CA LYS A 320 -13.82 -14.28 16.23
C LYS A 320 -12.89 -13.15 15.79
N LEU A 321 -11.70 -13.08 16.37
CA LEU A 321 -10.67 -12.14 15.96
C LEU A 321 -10.15 -12.53 14.57
N THR A 322 -10.19 -11.58 13.65
CA THR A 322 -9.75 -11.73 12.27
C THR A 322 -9.19 -10.40 11.73
N MET A 323 -8.80 -10.39 10.47
CA MET A 323 -8.36 -9.21 9.74
C MET A 323 -9.18 -9.05 8.46
N ALA A 324 -9.10 -7.91 7.79
CA ALA A 324 -9.59 -7.82 6.41
C ALA A 324 -8.62 -8.57 5.48
N PRO A 325 -9.06 -9.13 4.34
CA PRO A 325 -8.16 -9.83 3.40
C PRO A 325 -6.94 -8.99 2.98
N GLU A 326 -7.15 -7.69 2.70
CA GLU A 326 -6.07 -6.76 2.33
C GLU A 326 -5.04 -6.61 3.45
N GLU A 327 -5.51 -6.62 4.71
CA GLU A 327 -4.66 -6.49 5.89
C GLU A 327 -3.89 -7.79 6.18
N MET A 328 -4.49 -8.96 5.89
CA MET A 328 -3.77 -10.25 5.95
C MET A 328 -2.66 -10.32 4.89
N ARG A 329 -2.92 -9.86 3.66
CA ARG A 329 -1.90 -9.75 2.60
C ARG A 329 -0.78 -8.80 3.01
N LEU A 330 -1.13 -7.65 3.60
CA LEU A 330 -0.14 -6.71 4.13
C LEU A 330 0.74 -7.36 5.19
N LEU A 331 0.14 -8.07 6.14
CA LEU A 331 0.86 -8.79 7.19
C LEU A 331 1.78 -9.88 6.59
N TYR A 332 1.26 -10.67 5.64
CA TYR A 332 2.03 -11.70 4.94
C TYR A 332 3.24 -11.11 4.20
N VAL A 333 3.06 -10.00 3.46
CA VAL A 333 4.17 -9.27 2.82
C VAL A 333 5.20 -8.84 3.87
N ALA A 334 4.75 -8.26 4.99
CA ALA A 334 5.62 -7.77 6.05
C ALA A 334 6.46 -8.90 6.69
N MET A 335 5.81 -10.03 7.04
CA MET A 335 6.48 -11.20 7.61
C MET A 335 7.56 -11.76 6.67
N THR A 336 7.26 -11.81 5.37
CA THR A 336 8.18 -12.35 4.36
C THR A 336 9.34 -11.42 4.01
N ARG A 337 9.44 -10.22 4.58
CA ARG A 337 10.62 -9.34 4.38
C ARG A 337 11.82 -9.76 5.23
N ALA A 338 11.60 -10.54 6.29
CA ALA A 338 12.64 -11.04 7.18
C ALA A 338 13.38 -12.25 6.59
N LYS A 339 14.71 -12.27 6.73
CA LYS A 339 15.55 -13.43 6.36
C LYS A 339 15.87 -14.34 7.56
N ARG A 340 16.33 -13.75 8.66
CA ARG A 340 16.88 -14.47 9.83
C ARG A 340 16.06 -14.28 11.10
N LEU A 341 15.55 -13.08 11.35
CA LEU A 341 14.79 -12.77 12.55
C LEU A 341 13.54 -11.97 12.21
N LEU A 342 12.38 -12.46 12.64
CA LEU A 342 11.12 -11.73 12.57
C LEU A 342 10.62 -11.49 14.00
N ASP A 343 10.54 -10.23 14.41
CA ASP A 343 9.93 -9.85 15.68
C ASP A 343 8.44 -9.53 15.50
N VAL A 344 7.62 -10.24 16.27
CA VAL A 344 6.15 -10.11 16.28
C VAL A 344 5.64 -9.71 17.66
N SER A 345 6.51 -9.24 18.56
CA SER A 345 6.19 -8.98 19.96
C SER A 345 4.97 -8.07 20.15
N GLU A 346 4.87 -7.00 19.36
CA GLU A 346 3.78 -6.02 19.46
C GLU A 346 2.42 -6.56 19.00
N ILE A 347 2.40 -7.57 18.11
CA ILE A 347 1.17 -8.18 17.57
C ILE A 347 0.95 -9.62 18.06
N ARG A 348 1.81 -10.13 18.95
CA ARG A 348 1.81 -11.54 19.36
C ARG A 348 0.45 -11.99 19.90
N ARG A 349 -0.15 -11.18 20.78
CA ARG A 349 -1.41 -11.52 21.45
C ARG A 349 -2.55 -11.66 20.45
N ASP A 350 -2.61 -10.76 19.48
CA ASP A 350 -3.62 -10.76 18.44
C ASP A 350 -3.41 -11.93 17.48
N LEU A 351 -2.17 -12.18 17.04
CA LEU A 351 -1.83 -13.36 16.22
C LEU A 351 -2.22 -14.66 16.92
N TYR A 352 -1.87 -14.82 18.20
CA TYR A 352 -2.20 -16.02 18.96
C TYR A 352 -3.72 -16.23 19.05
N THR A 353 -4.47 -15.16 19.33
CA THR A 353 -5.93 -15.22 19.45
C THR A 353 -6.57 -15.58 18.11
N MET A 354 -6.17 -14.90 17.03
CA MET A 354 -6.65 -15.12 15.67
C MET A 354 -6.39 -16.56 15.19
N PHE A 355 -5.15 -17.06 15.32
CA PHE A 355 -4.81 -18.42 14.89
C PHE A 355 -5.55 -19.49 15.71
N ARG A 356 -5.66 -19.29 17.03
CA ARG A 356 -6.39 -20.23 17.90
C ARG A 356 -7.88 -20.31 17.53
N GLU A 357 -8.50 -19.18 17.21
CA GLU A 357 -9.94 -19.12 16.89
C GLU A 357 -10.25 -19.64 15.47
N ALA A 358 -9.29 -19.52 14.57
CA ALA A 358 -9.32 -20.11 13.23
C ALA A 358 -8.89 -21.60 13.20
N GLY A 359 -8.20 -22.09 14.24
CA GLY A 359 -7.75 -23.48 14.33
C GLY A 359 -6.51 -23.81 13.48
N VAL A 360 -5.61 -22.84 13.27
CA VAL A 360 -4.42 -22.95 12.39
C VAL A 360 -3.08 -22.78 13.09
#